data_AF-K2ET67-F1
#
_entry.id   AF-K2ET67-F1
#
_cell.length_a   1.000
_cell.length_b   1.000
_cell.length_c   1.000
_cell.angle_alpha   90.00
_cell.angle_beta   90.00
_cell.angle_gamma   90.00
#
_symmetry.space_group_name_H-M   'P 1'
#
loop_
_entity.id
_entity.type
_entity.pdbx_description
1 polymer ?
#
loop_
_entity_poly.entity_id
_entity_poly.type
_entity_poly.pdbx_seq_one_letter_code
_entity_poly.pdbx_strand_id
1 'polypeptide(L)'
;MKKAFLIFLFFSLWFTAAHANPDIRPDRPEKKYLMLFNRDTLTGNWDGARPYLKEKGIEFGFVYTGEVFGNLYGGFSKGIAYLDNFDLILTVNADSLLGWKGASFLIYGLGNQGGSPSSHAGDFQAASNIDSSDTWKLYEASFQQAFFNGRLSFLVGLYDLNSEFDAMETSDIFINSSHGIGADYSQSGKNGPSIFPTTSLAARVRVQPLEALYVQGAVYDGVPGSHNDTLGTHVHFNSGDSVLITSEIGFLPGNLKKASPYGKFAIGSWVYAARFDDLLDVDSRGNPVRRRGNFGIYGLGEYNVYREKDDPNQ
;
A
#
# COMPACT_ATOMS: atom_id res chain seq x y z
N MET A 1 36.73 15.70 -10.62
CA MET A 1 35.39 15.16 -10.94
C MET A 1 35.39 13.67 -10.63
N LYS A 2 34.98 13.28 -9.41
CA LYS A 2 34.83 11.87 -9.03
C LYS A 2 33.35 11.52 -9.17
N LYS A 3 33.04 10.64 -10.13
CA LYS A 3 31.70 10.08 -10.31
C LYS A 3 31.46 9.08 -9.17
N ALA A 4 30.47 9.34 -8.32
CA ALA A 4 29.98 8.35 -7.38
C ALA A 4 28.92 7.50 -8.10
N PHE A 5 29.13 6.18 -8.12
CA PHE A 5 28.12 5.22 -8.53
C PHE A 5 27.29 4.85 -7.30
N LEU A 6 25.98 4.97 -7.43
CA LEU A 6 25.00 4.51 -6.46
C LEU A 6 24.51 3.14 -6.98
N ILE A 7 24.73 2.08 -6.20
CA ILE A 7 24.27 0.73 -6.52
C ILE A 7 23.05 0.48 -5.63
N PHE A 8 21.89 0.27 -6.25
CA PHE A 8 20.68 -0.19 -5.59
C PHE A 8 20.46 -1.66 -5.94
N LEU A 9 20.20 -2.48 -4.92
CA LEU A 9 19.71 -3.84 -5.06
C LEU A 9 18.35 -3.88 -4.38
N PHE A 10 17.30 -4.02 -5.18
CA PHE A 10 15.94 -4.23 -4.71
C PHE A 10 15.37 -5.45 -5.45
N PHE A 11 14.76 -6.35 -4.70
CA PHE A 11 13.99 -7.47 -5.22
C PHE A 11 12.68 -7.55 -4.44
N SER A 12 11.58 -7.22 -5.09
CA SER A 12 10.25 -7.69 -4.74
C SER A 12 9.49 -7.89 -6.05
N LEU A 13 9.06 -9.14 -6.28
CA LEU A 13 8.30 -9.56 -7.46
C LEU A 13 7.16 -10.42 -6.94
N TRP A 14 5.93 -9.98 -7.15
CA TRP A 14 4.75 -10.84 -7.05
C TRP A 14 4.30 -11.18 -8.47
N PHE A 15 4.47 -12.44 -8.87
CA PHE A 15 3.71 -13.00 -9.99
C PHE A 15 3.14 -14.35 -9.62
N THR A 16 1.87 -14.54 -9.94
CA THR A 16 1.24 -15.85 -10.00
C THR A 16 1.60 -16.46 -11.35
N ALA A 17 2.46 -17.48 -11.38
CA ALA A 17 2.78 -18.19 -12.61
C ALA A 17 2.04 -19.53 -12.69
N ALA A 18 1.33 -19.70 -13.80
CA ALA A 18 0.62 -20.90 -14.20
C ALA A 18 1.56 -22.10 -14.39
N HIS A 19 1.02 -23.29 -14.13
CA HIS A 19 1.69 -24.57 -14.28
C HIS A 19 2.15 -24.82 -15.73
N ALA A 20 3.44 -25.10 -15.90
CA ALA A 20 3.94 -25.89 -17.02
C ALA A 20 4.93 -26.93 -16.46
N ASN A 21 4.60 -28.20 -16.64
CA ASN A 21 5.43 -29.34 -16.27
C ASN A 21 6.33 -29.73 -17.46
N PRO A 22 7.67 -29.74 -17.32
CA PRO A 22 8.53 -30.46 -18.23
C PRO A 22 9.28 -31.59 -17.52
N ASP A 23 9.02 -32.80 -18.01
CA ASP A 23 9.84 -34.02 -17.97
C ASP A 23 11.03 -34.12 -17.00
N ILE A 24 10.91 -35.15 -16.16
CA ILE A 24 11.94 -35.75 -15.29
C ILE A 24 13.18 -36.16 -16.11
N ARG A 25 14.35 -35.64 -15.75
CA ARG A 25 15.65 -36.30 -16.00
C ARG A 25 16.48 -36.32 -14.71
N PRO A 26 17.11 -37.45 -14.34
CA PRO A 26 17.81 -37.55 -13.08
C PRO A 26 19.26 -37.05 -13.17
N ASP A 27 19.67 -36.46 -12.05
CA ASP A 27 21.04 -36.37 -11.51
C ASP A 27 22.04 -35.40 -12.17
N ARG A 28 21.96 -34.13 -11.75
CA ARG A 28 23.14 -33.30 -11.50
C ARG A 28 23.03 -32.75 -10.08
N PRO A 29 24.11 -32.69 -9.29
CA PRO A 29 24.09 -32.00 -8.01
C PRO A 29 23.91 -30.50 -8.30
N GLU A 30 22.65 -30.04 -8.27
CA GLU A 30 22.34 -28.64 -8.39
C GLU A 30 23.01 -27.90 -7.25
N LYS A 31 23.90 -26.97 -7.60
CA LYS A 31 24.64 -26.17 -6.63
C LYS A 31 23.63 -25.45 -5.76
N LYS A 32 23.55 -25.85 -4.48
CA LYS A 32 22.65 -25.31 -3.44
C LYS A 32 22.63 -23.77 -3.35
N TYR A 33 23.66 -23.10 -3.85
CA TYR A 33 23.79 -21.63 -3.94
C TYR A 33 22.94 -20.99 -5.05
N LEU A 34 22.74 -21.67 -6.19
CA LEU A 34 21.81 -21.22 -7.25
C LEU A 34 20.35 -21.23 -6.76
N MET A 35 20.04 -22.07 -5.76
CA MET A 35 18.70 -22.18 -5.18
C MET A 35 18.28 -20.95 -4.35
N LEU A 36 19.21 -20.13 -3.84
CA LEU A 36 18.86 -18.95 -3.02
C LEU A 36 18.40 -17.76 -3.85
N PHE A 37 19.03 -17.54 -5.01
CA PHE A 37 18.71 -16.41 -5.89
C PHE A 37 17.52 -16.68 -6.82
N ASN A 38 17.13 -17.94 -6.99
CA ASN A 38 16.02 -18.35 -7.85
C ASN A 38 14.77 -18.78 -7.05
N ARG A 39 14.73 -18.59 -5.72
CA ARG A 39 13.55 -18.88 -4.91
C ARG A 39 12.77 -17.60 -4.64
N ASP A 40 11.45 -17.67 -4.74
CA ASP A 40 10.56 -16.53 -4.46
C ASP A 40 10.56 -16.13 -2.97
N THR A 41 10.92 -17.06 -2.07
CA THR A 41 10.88 -16.83 -0.62
C THR A 41 12.18 -17.27 0.04
N LEU A 42 12.75 -16.41 0.89
CA LEU A 42 14.06 -16.65 1.52
C LEU A 42 14.12 -17.98 2.30
N THR A 43 13.06 -18.28 3.06
CA THR A 43 12.94 -19.50 3.88
C THR A 43 12.47 -20.73 3.10
N GLY A 44 12.22 -20.61 1.79
CA GLY A 44 11.77 -21.68 0.92
C GLY A 44 10.39 -22.23 1.32
N ASN A 45 10.15 -23.49 0.93
CA ASN A 45 8.82 -24.11 1.01
C ASN A 45 8.48 -24.81 2.33
N TRP A 46 9.36 -24.72 3.35
CA TRP A 46 9.19 -25.38 4.66
C TRP A 46 8.85 -26.87 4.53
N ASP A 47 9.67 -27.62 3.79
CA ASP A 47 9.46 -29.05 3.49
C ASP A 47 8.07 -29.38 2.91
N GLY A 48 7.48 -28.44 2.15
CA GLY A 48 6.18 -28.57 1.51
C GLY A 48 5.01 -27.98 2.32
N ALA A 49 5.23 -27.55 3.56
CA ALA A 49 4.17 -26.94 4.37
C ALA A 49 3.66 -25.61 3.78
N ARG A 50 4.55 -24.77 3.23
CA ARG A 50 4.17 -23.48 2.61
C ARG A 50 3.20 -23.68 1.42
N PRO A 51 3.52 -24.47 0.38
CA PRO A 51 2.59 -24.69 -0.74
C PRO A 51 1.32 -25.41 -0.29
N TYR A 52 1.40 -26.37 0.65
CA TYR A 52 0.21 -27.03 1.20
C TYR A 52 -0.76 -26.03 1.85
N LEU A 53 -0.27 -25.11 2.67
CA LEU A 53 -1.09 -24.05 3.28
C LEU A 53 -1.70 -23.14 2.22
N LYS A 54 -0.92 -22.76 1.19
CA LYS A 54 -1.41 -21.93 0.09
C LYS A 54 -2.54 -22.61 -0.69
N GLU A 55 -2.42 -23.90 -0.97
CA GLU A 55 -3.50 -24.71 -1.58
C GLU A 55 -4.76 -24.75 -0.70
N LYS A 56 -4.59 -24.77 0.63
CA LYS A 56 -5.69 -24.64 1.60
C LYS A 56 -6.20 -23.21 1.78
N GLY A 57 -5.68 -22.26 1.02
CA GLY A 57 -6.09 -20.85 1.08
C GLY A 57 -5.48 -20.07 2.23
N ILE A 58 -4.36 -20.49 2.80
CA ILE A 58 -3.63 -19.76 3.84
C ILE A 58 -2.27 -19.35 3.30
N GLU A 59 -2.01 -18.05 3.23
CA GLU A 59 -0.74 -17.51 2.73
C GLU A 59 -0.09 -16.60 3.77
N PHE A 60 1.21 -16.85 4.02
CA PHE A 60 2.02 -16.09 4.96
C PHE A 60 3.09 -15.31 4.19
N GLY A 61 3.09 -13.99 4.37
CA GLY A 61 4.11 -13.06 3.90
C GLY A 61 4.95 -12.55 5.06
N PHE A 62 6.26 -12.50 4.84
CA PHE A 62 7.18 -11.74 5.68
C PHE A 62 8.11 -10.96 4.77
N VAL A 63 8.04 -9.63 4.84
CA VAL A 63 8.91 -8.72 4.10
C VAL A 63 9.67 -7.87 5.09
N TYR A 64 10.94 -7.63 4.79
CA TYR A 64 11.78 -6.73 5.53
C TYR A 64 12.43 -5.76 4.55
N THR A 65 12.23 -4.46 4.79
CA THR A 65 12.81 -3.37 4.02
C THR A 65 13.74 -2.58 4.95
N GLY A 66 14.96 -2.33 4.52
CA GLY A 66 15.93 -1.53 5.28
C GLY A 66 16.59 -0.51 4.37
N GLU A 67 16.64 0.74 4.81
CA GLU A 67 17.09 1.87 4.01
C GLU A 67 18.14 2.71 4.75
N VAL A 68 19.15 3.19 4.03
CA VAL A 68 20.16 4.11 4.55
C VAL A 68 20.16 5.38 3.73
N PHE A 69 19.83 6.50 4.37
CA PHE A 69 19.80 7.82 3.77
C PHE A 69 20.91 8.71 4.30
N GLY A 70 21.54 9.48 3.41
CA GLY A 70 22.52 10.49 3.78
C GLY A 70 22.11 11.87 3.27
N ASN A 71 21.86 12.82 4.18
CA ASN A 71 21.75 14.23 3.80
C ASN A 71 23.14 14.88 3.79
N LEU A 72 23.70 15.07 2.61
CA LEU A 72 25.09 15.53 2.43
C LEU A 72 25.23 17.05 2.37
N TYR A 73 24.18 17.77 1.96
CA TYR A 73 24.16 19.22 1.79
C TYR A 73 22.73 19.79 1.82
N GLY A 74 22.56 21.00 2.38
CA GLY A 74 21.25 21.63 2.50
C GLY A 74 20.39 20.99 3.60
N GLY A 75 19.09 21.29 3.58
CA GLY A 75 18.13 20.85 4.60
C GLY A 75 18.36 21.50 5.96
N PHE A 76 17.75 20.92 7.00
CA PHE A 76 17.90 21.39 8.38
C PHE A 76 19.27 21.01 8.97
N SER A 77 19.78 19.82 8.66
CA SER A 77 21.10 19.37 9.13
C SER A 77 21.67 18.26 8.25
N LYS A 78 23.00 18.15 8.19
CA LYS A 78 23.66 17.00 7.57
C LYS A 78 23.60 15.80 8.50
N GLY A 79 23.43 14.60 7.96
CA GLY A 79 23.33 13.38 8.76
C GLY A 79 23.14 12.13 7.93
N ILE A 80 23.23 10.99 8.60
CA ILE A 80 22.87 9.69 8.05
C ILE A 80 21.79 9.12 8.95
N ALA A 81 20.71 8.66 8.34
CA ALA A 81 19.64 7.95 9.00
C ALA A 81 19.55 6.54 8.41
N TYR A 82 19.28 5.57 9.27
CA TYR A 82 18.89 4.23 8.89
C TYR A 82 17.50 3.96 9.46
N LEU A 83 16.64 3.36 8.65
CA LEU A 83 15.29 2.99 9.02
C LEU A 83 14.90 1.67 8.37
N ASP A 84 13.94 0.98 8.99
CA ASP A 84 13.41 -0.26 8.49
C ASP A 84 11.89 -0.40 8.64
N ASN A 85 11.39 -1.41 7.95
CA ASN A 85 9.99 -1.79 7.92
C ASN A 85 9.85 -3.31 7.87
N PHE A 86 8.99 -3.85 8.72
CA PHE A 86 8.65 -5.25 8.83
C PHE A 86 7.18 -5.44 8.48
N ASP A 87 6.92 -6.25 7.45
CA ASP A 87 5.58 -6.60 7.01
C ASP A 87 5.27 -8.05 7.33
N LEU A 88 4.31 -8.27 8.22
CA LEU A 88 3.82 -9.59 8.63
C LEU A 88 2.40 -9.77 8.09
N ILE A 89 2.27 -10.51 6.99
CA ILE A 89 1.00 -10.61 6.26
C ILE A 89 0.46 -12.02 6.37
N LEU A 90 -0.82 -12.14 6.71
CA LEU A 90 -1.60 -13.36 6.64
C LEU A 90 -2.84 -13.11 5.79
N THR A 91 -2.93 -13.82 4.67
CA THR A 91 -4.11 -13.80 3.80
C THR A 91 -4.81 -15.15 3.89
N VAL A 92 -6.13 -15.12 4.06
CA VAL A 92 -6.97 -16.32 4.09
C VAL A 92 -8.02 -16.25 2.99
N ASN A 93 -7.97 -17.18 2.05
CA ASN A 93 -9.05 -17.46 1.11
C ASN A 93 -10.01 -18.49 1.74
N ALA A 94 -11.16 -18.03 2.23
CA ALA A 94 -12.11 -18.85 2.94
C ALA A 94 -12.92 -19.78 2.01
N ASP A 95 -12.89 -19.55 0.69
CA ASP A 95 -13.44 -20.50 -0.29
C ASP A 95 -12.62 -21.80 -0.26
N SER A 96 -11.29 -21.69 -0.40
CA SER A 96 -10.39 -22.85 -0.35
C SER A 96 -10.32 -23.50 1.04
N LEU A 97 -10.44 -22.71 2.12
CA LEU A 97 -10.28 -23.21 3.49
C LEU A 97 -11.56 -23.85 4.05
N LEU A 98 -12.71 -23.19 3.87
CA LEU A 98 -13.97 -23.51 4.54
C LEU A 98 -15.16 -23.67 3.58
N GLY A 99 -14.96 -23.47 2.27
CA GLY A 99 -16.03 -23.45 1.26
C GLY A 99 -16.88 -22.18 1.27
N TRP A 100 -16.46 -21.13 1.98
CA TRP A 100 -17.17 -19.84 1.99
C TRP A 100 -16.80 -19.05 0.74
N LYS A 101 -17.59 -19.27 -0.32
CA LYS A 101 -17.38 -18.67 -1.64
C LYS A 101 -17.22 -17.15 -1.60
N GLY A 102 -16.12 -16.66 -2.18
CA GLY A 102 -15.82 -15.24 -2.31
C GLY A 102 -15.40 -14.53 -1.02
N ALA A 103 -15.29 -15.23 0.10
CA ALA A 103 -14.84 -14.64 1.36
C ALA A 103 -13.31 -14.70 1.49
N SER A 104 -12.70 -13.58 1.91
CA SER A 104 -11.28 -13.50 2.21
C SER A 104 -10.99 -12.63 3.42
N PHE A 105 -9.90 -12.92 4.12
CA PHE A 105 -9.42 -12.15 5.26
C PHE A 105 -7.97 -11.72 5.04
N LEU A 106 -7.62 -10.54 5.51
CA LEU A 106 -6.26 -10.00 5.57
C LEU A 106 -5.96 -9.60 7.01
N ILE A 107 -4.86 -10.07 7.55
CA ILE A 107 -4.24 -9.59 8.79
C ILE A 107 -2.83 -9.14 8.41
N TYR A 108 -2.51 -7.89 8.70
CA TYR A 108 -1.23 -7.29 8.36
C TYR A 108 -0.68 -6.57 9.60
N GLY A 109 0.37 -7.14 10.18
CA GLY A 109 1.19 -6.49 11.19
C GLY A 109 2.33 -5.71 10.55
N LEU A 110 2.55 -4.49 11.02
CA LEU A 110 3.56 -3.56 10.56
C LEU A 110 4.50 -3.22 11.72
N GLY A 111 5.81 -3.21 11.48
CA GLY A 111 6.80 -2.77 12.45
C GLY A 111 7.79 -1.81 11.81
N ASN A 112 7.91 -0.59 12.33
CA ASN A 112 8.92 0.37 11.88
C ASN A 112 9.92 0.66 12.99
N GLN A 113 11.19 0.79 12.63
CA GLN A 113 12.24 1.23 13.54
C GLN A 113 13.25 2.14 12.84
N GLY A 114 13.95 2.97 13.62
CA GLY A 114 15.17 3.64 13.21
C GLY A 114 15.11 5.16 13.33
N GLY A 115 15.80 5.84 12.42
CA GLY A 115 15.85 7.30 12.37
C GLY A 115 15.12 7.84 11.14
N SER A 116 14.62 9.07 11.24
CA SER A 116 13.93 9.74 10.13
C SER A 116 14.91 10.49 9.23
N PRO A 117 15.06 10.13 7.93
CA PRO A 117 15.77 10.96 6.97
C PRO A 117 15.19 12.38 6.86
N SER A 118 13.87 12.50 7.02
CA SER A 118 13.14 13.76 6.95
C SER A 118 13.53 14.72 8.08
N SER A 119 13.97 14.22 9.24
CA SER A 119 14.52 15.07 10.32
C SER A 119 15.78 15.85 9.92
N HIS A 120 16.54 15.33 8.95
CA HIS A 120 17.73 16.00 8.39
C HIS A 120 17.39 16.88 7.20
N ALA A 121 16.55 16.38 6.29
CA ALA A 121 16.17 17.08 5.05
C ALA A 121 15.20 18.24 5.32
N GLY A 122 14.30 18.11 6.29
CA GLY A 122 13.22 19.06 6.56
C GLY A 122 12.14 19.05 5.48
N ASP A 123 11.95 17.91 4.83
CA ASP A 123 11.03 17.78 3.70
C ASP A 123 9.59 17.47 4.15
N PHE A 124 8.65 17.77 3.26
CA PHE A 124 7.22 17.66 3.52
C PHE A 124 6.60 16.35 3.00
N GLN A 125 7.23 15.72 2.01
CA GLN A 125 6.69 14.55 1.32
C GLN A 125 7.55 13.29 1.51
N ALA A 126 8.17 13.19 2.68
CA ALA A 126 9.08 12.16 3.17
C ALA A 126 10.10 11.61 2.15
N ALA A 127 11.39 11.81 2.42
CA ALA A 127 12.47 11.27 1.59
C ALA A 127 12.43 9.74 1.44
N SER A 128 11.86 9.04 2.43
CA SER A 128 11.55 7.61 2.40
C SER A 128 10.06 7.39 2.69
N ASN A 129 9.43 6.47 1.96
CA ASN A 129 8.04 6.06 2.14
C ASN A 129 7.81 5.16 3.35
N ILE A 130 8.87 4.69 4.02
CA ILE A 130 8.80 3.94 5.29
C ILE A 130 9.21 4.78 6.51
N ASP A 131 9.39 6.10 6.34
CA ASP A 131 9.71 7.02 7.44
C ASP A 131 8.49 7.18 8.37
N SER A 132 8.59 6.62 9.57
CA SER A 132 7.50 6.49 10.53
C SER A 132 8.04 6.46 11.97
N SER A 133 7.13 6.55 12.96
CA SER A 133 7.49 6.38 14.37
C SER A 133 7.85 4.93 14.70
N ASP A 134 8.81 4.74 15.60
CA ASP A 134 9.26 3.43 16.08
C ASP A 134 8.15 2.68 16.85
N THR A 135 7.44 1.78 16.18
CA THR A 135 6.35 1.03 16.80
C THR A 135 5.92 -0.20 15.98
N TRP A 136 5.12 -1.05 16.61
CA TRP A 136 4.46 -2.19 15.99
C TRP A 136 2.96 -1.99 16.00
N LYS A 137 2.30 -2.16 14.85
CA LYS A 137 0.87 -1.97 14.66
C LYS A 137 0.23 -3.17 13.99
N LEU A 138 -0.99 -3.49 14.38
CA LEU A 138 -1.93 -4.12 13.46
C LEU A 138 -2.33 -3.04 12.43
N TYR A 139 -1.74 -3.13 11.24
CA TYR A 139 -1.90 -2.15 10.17
C TYR A 139 -3.14 -2.44 9.33
N GLU A 140 -3.41 -3.69 8.98
CA GLU A 140 -4.69 -4.06 8.38
C GLU A 140 -5.29 -5.28 9.05
N ALA A 141 -6.61 -5.30 9.10
CA ALA A 141 -7.41 -6.39 9.63
C ALA A 141 -8.78 -6.29 8.97
N SER A 142 -8.92 -6.91 7.81
CA SER A 142 -10.08 -6.74 6.95
C SER A 142 -10.70 -8.06 6.53
N PHE A 143 -12.02 -8.01 6.37
CA PHE A 143 -12.83 -9.05 5.76
C PHE A 143 -13.38 -8.52 4.44
N GLN A 144 -13.29 -9.32 3.38
CA GLN A 144 -13.90 -9.05 2.10
C GLN A 144 -14.85 -10.18 1.68
N GLN A 145 -16.00 -9.79 1.13
CA GLN A 145 -16.94 -10.69 0.46
C GLN A 145 -17.10 -10.26 -0.99
N ALA A 146 -16.72 -11.14 -1.91
CA ALA A 146 -16.93 -11.01 -3.35
C ALA A 146 -18.17 -11.78 -3.81
N PHE A 147 -18.83 -11.24 -4.83
CA PHE A 147 -20.01 -11.79 -5.49
C PHE A 147 -19.83 -11.76 -7.01
N PHE A 148 -20.64 -12.53 -7.73
CA PHE A 148 -20.69 -12.52 -9.20
C PHE A 148 -19.31 -12.70 -9.86
N ASN A 149 -18.53 -13.67 -9.37
CA ASN A 149 -17.15 -13.94 -9.80
C ASN A 149 -16.22 -12.71 -9.67
N GLY A 150 -16.35 -11.95 -8.58
CA GLY A 150 -15.50 -10.79 -8.28
C GLY A 150 -16.00 -9.45 -8.83
N ARG A 151 -17.11 -9.42 -9.57
CA ARG A 151 -17.64 -8.18 -10.16
C ARG A 151 -18.24 -7.20 -9.13
N LEU A 152 -18.57 -7.70 -7.95
CA LEU A 152 -19.00 -6.87 -6.81
C LEU A 152 -18.26 -7.37 -5.58
N SER A 153 -17.67 -6.47 -4.80
CA SER A 153 -17.09 -6.82 -3.52
C SER A 153 -17.36 -5.76 -2.46
N PHE A 154 -17.53 -6.23 -1.23
CA PHE A 154 -17.61 -5.42 -0.03
C PHE A 154 -16.46 -5.77 0.89
N LEU A 155 -15.81 -4.76 1.46
CA LEU A 155 -14.75 -4.93 2.45
C LEU A 155 -15.11 -4.14 3.71
N VAL A 156 -14.80 -4.70 4.88
CA VAL A 156 -14.91 -4.02 6.17
C VAL A 156 -13.72 -4.37 7.05
N GLY A 157 -13.20 -3.40 7.79
CA GLY A 157 -12.10 -3.60 8.73
C GLY A 157 -11.12 -2.44 8.79
N LEU A 158 -9.97 -2.66 9.41
CA LEU A 158 -8.82 -1.76 9.28
C LEU A 158 -8.26 -1.90 7.87
N TYR A 159 -8.24 -0.80 7.12
CA TYR A 159 -8.06 -0.83 5.67
C TYR A 159 -7.25 0.36 5.18
N ASP A 160 -6.20 0.08 4.41
CA ASP A 160 -5.38 1.10 3.77
C ASP A 160 -6.09 1.68 2.55
N LEU A 161 -6.37 2.98 2.60
CA LEU A 161 -6.95 3.75 1.50
C LEU A 161 -6.04 3.75 0.28
N ASN A 162 -4.74 3.96 0.45
CA ASN A 162 -3.81 4.08 -0.68
C ASN A 162 -3.44 2.73 -1.30
N SER A 163 -3.92 1.62 -0.73
CA SER A 163 -3.86 0.31 -1.39
C SER A 163 -4.76 0.22 -2.64
N GLU A 164 -5.85 0.99 -2.72
CA GLU A 164 -6.79 0.94 -3.85
C GLU A 164 -7.17 2.32 -4.42
N PHE A 165 -7.09 3.40 -3.64
CA PHE A 165 -7.47 4.77 -4.05
C PHE A 165 -6.23 5.64 -4.20
N ASP A 166 -6.18 6.45 -5.26
CA ASP A 166 -5.02 7.27 -5.61
C ASP A 166 -3.70 6.47 -5.66
N ALA A 167 -3.80 5.24 -6.19
CA ALA A 167 -2.74 4.26 -6.21
C ALA A 167 -2.23 4.01 -7.64
N MET A 168 -0.92 3.87 -7.84
CA MET A 168 -0.30 3.53 -9.12
C MET A 168 0.69 2.40 -8.89
N GLU A 169 0.62 1.32 -9.67
CA GLU A 169 1.55 0.20 -9.46
C GLU A 169 3.00 0.61 -9.80
N THR A 170 3.15 1.49 -10.78
CA THR A 170 4.46 2.04 -11.15
C THR A 170 5.07 2.96 -10.10
N SER A 171 4.31 3.44 -9.10
CA SER A 171 4.88 4.25 -8.03
C SER A 171 5.70 3.44 -7.03
N ASP A 172 5.44 2.14 -6.91
CA ASP A 172 6.02 1.27 -5.88
C ASP A 172 7.53 1.04 -6.05
N ILE A 173 8.09 1.38 -7.22
CA ILE A 173 9.54 1.31 -7.48
C ILE A 173 10.29 2.51 -6.89
N PHE A 174 9.58 3.58 -6.53
CA PHE A 174 10.17 4.80 -6.01
C PHE A 174 10.20 4.79 -4.48
N ILE A 175 11.29 5.30 -3.91
CA ILE A 175 11.52 5.29 -2.47
C ILE A 175 10.82 6.48 -1.77
N ASN A 176 10.69 7.63 -2.42
CA ASN A 176 10.07 8.80 -1.80
C ASN A 176 8.54 8.77 -1.91
N SER A 177 7.85 9.35 -0.93
CA SER A 177 6.38 9.34 -0.91
C SER A 177 5.74 10.22 -1.98
N SER A 178 6.50 11.10 -2.64
CA SER A 178 5.95 12.03 -3.65
C SER A 178 5.47 11.34 -4.92
N HIS A 179 5.84 10.07 -5.15
CA HIS A 179 5.38 9.29 -6.29
C HIS A 179 4.09 8.51 -6.00
N GLY A 180 3.68 8.37 -4.73
CA GLY A 180 2.42 7.74 -4.33
C GLY A 180 1.27 8.73 -4.28
N ILE A 181 0.45 8.63 -3.23
CA ILE A 181 -0.67 9.56 -2.98
C ILE A 181 -0.21 11.02 -2.90
N GLY A 182 -0.96 11.92 -3.57
CA GLY A 182 -0.64 13.34 -3.62
C GLY A 182 -0.58 14.01 -2.24
N ALA A 183 0.29 15.01 -2.07
CA ALA A 183 0.41 15.78 -0.82
C ALA A 183 -0.90 16.45 -0.39
N ASP A 184 -1.71 16.88 -1.36
CA ASP A 184 -3.02 17.47 -1.14
C ASP A 184 -3.98 16.51 -0.45
N TYR A 185 -3.88 15.21 -0.74
CA TYR A 185 -4.72 14.19 -0.11
C TYR A 185 -4.05 13.57 1.12
N SER A 186 -2.77 13.19 1.07
CA SER A 186 -2.06 12.57 2.19
C SER A 186 -1.93 13.48 3.41
N GLN A 187 -1.89 14.80 3.21
CA GLN A 187 -1.78 15.80 4.29
C GLN A 187 -3.14 16.43 4.64
N SER A 188 -4.24 15.81 4.19
CA SER A 188 -5.60 16.22 4.51
C SER A 188 -6.07 15.67 5.86
N GLY A 189 -7.28 16.03 6.29
CA GLY A 189 -7.84 15.53 7.53
C GLY A 189 -7.11 16.07 8.78
N LYS A 190 -7.39 15.47 9.94
CA LYS A 190 -6.73 15.86 11.20
C LYS A 190 -5.47 15.06 11.49
N ASN A 191 -5.38 13.85 10.96
CA ASN A 191 -4.25 12.94 11.13
C ASN A 191 -3.93 12.20 9.83
N GLY A 192 -4.15 12.86 8.68
CA GLY A 192 -4.11 12.19 7.38
C GLY A 192 -5.35 11.32 7.09
N PRO A 193 -5.46 10.79 5.86
CA PRO A 193 -6.35 9.68 5.54
C PRO A 193 -5.81 8.36 6.12
N SER A 194 -6.60 7.28 6.01
CA SER A 194 -6.19 5.93 6.42
C SER A 194 -5.11 5.37 5.48
N ILE A 195 -3.84 5.70 5.71
CA ILE A 195 -2.70 5.30 4.87
C ILE A 195 -1.50 4.93 5.74
N PHE A 196 -0.40 4.47 5.14
CA PHE A 196 0.82 4.16 5.90
C PHE A 196 1.23 5.37 6.77
N PRO A 197 1.58 5.16 8.05
CA PRO A 197 1.70 3.89 8.78
C PRO A 197 0.47 3.53 9.65
N THR A 198 -0.66 4.22 9.50
CA THR A 198 -1.82 4.08 10.40
C THR A 198 -3.14 4.06 9.65
N THR A 199 -3.88 2.95 9.78
CA THR A 199 -5.20 2.80 9.19
C THR A 199 -6.33 3.08 10.17
N SER A 200 -7.54 3.26 9.63
CA SER A 200 -8.78 3.42 10.37
C SER A 200 -9.82 2.37 9.97
N LEU A 201 -10.88 2.25 10.77
CA LEU A 201 -12.00 1.36 10.42
C LEU A 201 -12.71 1.91 9.19
N ALA A 202 -12.95 1.05 8.21
CA ALA A 202 -13.58 1.41 6.95
C ALA A 202 -14.59 0.38 6.48
N ALA A 203 -15.46 0.83 5.56
CA ALA A 203 -16.27 -0.02 4.71
C ALA A 203 -16.11 0.43 3.25
N ARG A 204 -15.77 -0.51 2.35
CA ARG A 204 -15.55 -0.26 0.93
C ARG A 204 -16.49 -1.10 0.07
N VAL A 205 -17.02 -0.51 -0.99
CA VAL A 205 -17.72 -1.22 -2.07
C VAL A 205 -16.97 -1.00 -3.37
N ARG A 206 -16.81 -2.07 -4.15
CA ARG A 206 -16.20 -2.04 -5.49
C ARG A 206 -17.07 -2.82 -6.46
N VAL A 207 -17.27 -2.25 -7.64
CA VAL A 207 -18.05 -2.84 -8.74
C VAL A 207 -17.21 -2.79 -10.01
N GLN A 208 -17.19 -3.90 -10.76
CA GLN A 208 -16.53 -4.00 -12.06
C GLN A 208 -17.59 -4.27 -13.13
N PRO A 209 -18.28 -3.22 -13.63
CA PRO A 209 -19.36 -3.38 -14.61
C PRO A 209 -18.88 -3.93 -15.96
N LEU A 210 -17.64 -3.62 -16.36
CA LEU A 210 -16.98 -4.09 -17.56
C LEU A 210 -15.58 -4.59 -17.19
N GLU A 211 -14.97 -5.46 -18.01
CA GLU A 211 -13.62 -5.98 -17.71
C GLU A 211 -12.58 -4.87 -17.52
N ALA A 212 -12.68 -3.80 -18.30
CA ALA A 212 -11.76 -2.67 -18.27
C ALA A 212 -12.24 -1.49 -17.40
N LEU A 213 -13.36 -1.59 -16.67
CA LEU A 213 -13.91 -0.46 -15.90
C LEU A 213 -14.25 -0.90 -14.49
N TYR A 214 -13.78 -0.16 -13.49
CA TYR A 214 -14.22 -0.28 -12.11
C TYR A 214 -14.76 1.04 -11.57
N VAL A 215 -15.66 0.92 -10.60
CA VAL A 215 -16.15 2.01 -9.76
C VAL A 215 -16.09 1.54 -8.32
N GLN A 216 -15.55 2.38 -7.44
CA GLN A 216 -15.46 2.06 -6.02
C GLN A 216 -15.70 3.29 -5.16
N GLY A 217 -16.08 3.02 -3.92
CA GLY A 217 -16.19 4.03 -2.90
C GLY A 217 -16.06 3.42 -1.52
N ALA A 218 -15.61 4.23 -0.57
CA ALA A 218 -15.38 3.80 0.78
C ALA A 218 -15.71 4.92 1.78
N VAL A 219 -16.11 4.50 2.98
CA VAL A 219 -16.32 5.36 4.13
C VAL A 219 -15.38 4.89 5.23
N TYR A 220 -14.63 5.82 5.79
CA TYR A 220 -13.66 5.60 6.85
C TYR A 220 -14.08 6.40 8.08
N ASP A 221 -13.67 5.92 9.25
CA ASP A 221 -13.45 6.81 10.38
C ASP A 221 -12.44 7.90 9.97
N GLY A 222 -12.79 9.16 10.20
CA GLY A 222 -12.13 10.33 9.62
C GLY A 222 -10.77 10.67 10.26
N VAL A 223 -10.40 9.99 11.34
CA VAL A 223 -9.12 10.18 12.04
C VAL A 223 -8.50 8.82 12.35
N PRO A 224 -7.51 8.37 11.56
CA PRO A 224 -6.78 7.15 11.87
C PRO A 224 -5.97 7.26 13.16
N GLY A 225 -5.99 6.21 13.97
CA GLY A 225 -5.17 6.11 15.18
C GLY A 225 -5.46 7.16 16.26
N SER A 226 -4.40 7.66 16.89
CA SER A 226 -4.45 8.70 17.91
C SER A 226 -3.35 9.73 17.64
N HIS A 227 -3.72 11.01 17.60
CA HIS A 227 -2.76 12.10 17.39
C HIS A 227 -1.78 12.24 18.56
N ASN A 228 -2.23 11.95 19.78
CA ASN A 228 -1.44 12.14 21.01
C ASN A 228 -0.65 10.88 21.41
N ASP A 229 -0.92 9.75 20.76
CA ASP A 229 -0.27 8.47 21.04
C ASP A 229 -0.06 7.73 19.72
N THR A 230 1.17 7.77 19.22
CA THR A 230 1.54 7.14 17.95
C THR A 230 1.89 5.66 18.11
N LEU A 231 1.93 5.13 19.33
CA LEU A 231 2.42 3.80 19.64
C LEU A 231 1.31 2.74 19.54
N GLY A 232 1.46 1.80 18.62
CA GLY A 232 0.50 0.72 18.45
C GLY A 232 -0.72 1.10 17.61
N THR A 233 -1.72 0.22 17.63
CA THR A 233 -2.98 0.39 16.89
C THR A 233 -4.05 0.96 17.81
N HIS A 234 -4.64 2.07 17.41
CA HIS A 234 -5.72 2.74 18.13
C HIS A 234 -6.96 2.83 17.24
N VAL A 235 -8.11 2.39 17.76
CA VAL A 235 -9.41 2.51 17.10
C VAL A 235 -10.35 3.22 18.06
N HIS A 236 -10.61 4.50 17.79
CA HIS A 236 -11.37 5.38 18.67
C HIS A 236 -12.43 6.13 17.86
N PHE A 237 -13.71 5.91 18.17
CA PHE A 237 -14.80 6.63 17.52
C PHE A 237 -15.16 7.88 18.30
N ASN A 238 -14.48 9.00 18.06
CA ASN A 238 -14.84 10.26 18.69
C ASN A 238 -15.88 11.00 17.85
N SER A 239 -16.83 11.65 18.52
CA SER A 239 -17.87 12.46 17.85
C SER A 239 -17.30 13.58 16.96
N GLY A 240 -16.06 14.01 17.22
CA GLY A 240 -15.36 15.03 16.46
C GLY A 240 -14.61 14.52 15.23
N ASP A 241 -14.42 13.21 15.09
CA ASP A 241 -13.64 12.60 14.00
C ASP A 241 -14.44 12.62 12.70
N SER A 242 -15.75 12.38 12.81
CA SER A 242 -16.67 12.28 11.67
C SER A 242 -16.20 11.20 10.70
N VAL A 243 -16.56 11.32 9.42
CA VAL A 243 -16.17 10.35 8.39
C VAL A 243 -15.37 10.98 7.27
N LEU A 244 -14.47 10.20 6.69
CA LEU A 244 -13.88 10.42 5.37
C LEU A 244 -14.62 9.55 4.37
N ILE A 245 -15.10 10.15 3.28
CA ILE A 245 -15.75 9.46 2.16
C ILE A 245 -14.87 9.64 0.93
N THR A 246 -14.54 8.55 0.24
CA THR A 246 -13.75 8.57 -0.99
C THR A 246 -14.45 7.77 -2.08
N SER A 247 -14.25 8.16 -3.34
CA SER A 247 -14.77 7.46 -4.51
C SER A 247 -13.79 7.55 -5.67
N GLU A 248 -13.73 6.50 -6.47
CA GLU A 248 -12.87 6.43 -7.64
C GLU A 248 -13.55 5.66 -8.77
N ILE A 249 -13.40 6.17 -9.99
CA ILE A 249 -13.71 5.46 -11.23
C ILE A 249 -12.41 5.29 -12.01
N GLY A 250 -12.13 4.06 -12.44
CA GLY A 250 -10.90 3.76 -13.15
C GLY A 250 -11.10 2.86 -14.36
N PHE A 251 -10.35 3.18 -15.40
CA PHE A 251 -10.27 2.48 -16.67
C PHE A 251 -8.94 1.74 -16.76
N LEU A 252 -9.00 0.45 -17.07
CA LEU A 252 -7.86 -0.47 -17.17
C LEU A 252 -7.74 -0.93 -18.63
N PRO A 253 -7.16 -0.12 -19.54
CA PRO A 253 -6.99 -0.49 -20.94
C PRO A 253 -6.06 -1.68 -21.07
N GLY A 254 -6.63 -2.84 -21.36
CA GLY A 254 -5.89 -4.10 -21.49
C GLY A 254 -6.79 -5.29 -21.15
N ASN A 255 -6.29 -6.49 -21.35
CA ASN A 255 -6.92 -7.68 -20.81
C ASN A 255 -6.24 -7.98 -19.48
N LEU A 256 -6.96 -7.97 -18.35
CA LEU A 256 -6.40 -8.32 -17.02
C LEU A 256 -5.68 -9.70 -17.00
N LYS A 257 -5.92 -10.55 -17.99
CA LYS A 257 -5.29 -11.87 -18.17
C LYS A 257 -4.07 -11.89 -19.11
N LYS A 258 -3.81 -10.81 -19.85
CA LYS A 258 -2.62 -10.66 -20.70
C LYS A 258 -1.87 -9.44 -20.21
N ALA A 259 -0.60 -9.62 -19.84
CA ALA A 259 0.28 -8.60 -19.28
C ALA A 259 0.48 -7.33 -20.16
N SER A 260 -0.17 -7.23 -21.33
CA SER A 260 0.10 -6.14 -22.27
C SER A 260 -1.05 -5.87 -23.26
N PRO A 261 -1.34 -4.59 -23.58
CA PRO A 261 -0.82 -3.40 -22.89
C PRO A 261 -1.42 -3.30 -21.47
N TYR A 262 -0.60 -2.97 -20.47
CA TYR A 262 -1.07 -2.56 -19.15
C TYR A 262 -1.22 -1.05 -19.13
N GLY A 263 -2.31 -0.59 -18.53
CA GLY A 263 -2.49 0.78 -18.15
C GLY A 263 -3.61 0.93 -17.13
N LYS A 264 -3.57 2.03 -16.40
CA LYS A 264 -4.60 2.44 -15.45
C LYS A 264 -4.77 3.95 -15.56
N PHE A 265 -6.01 4.38 -15.76
CA PHE A 265 -6.42 5.78 -15.72
C PHE A 265 -7.56 5.90 -14.74
N ALA A 266 -7.46 6.78 -13.75
CA ALA A 266 -8.53 6.94 -12.78
C ALA A 266 -8.75 8.41 -12.41
N ILE A 267 -9.98 8.71 -12.01
CA ILE A 267 -10.37 9.97 -11.40
C ILE A 267 -11.07 9.62 -10.10
N GLY A 268 -10.68 10.31 -9.03
CA GLY A 268 -11.29 10.12 -7.72
C GLY A 268 -11.51 11.43 -6.99
N SER A 269 -12.21 11.32 -5.87
CA SER A 269 -12.55 12.44 -5.01
C SER A 269 -12.66 12.00 -3.57
N TRP A 270 -12.43 12.92 -2.65
CA TRP A 270 -12.53 12.70 -1.22
C TRP A 270 -13.23 13.85 -0.52
N VAL A 271 -13.89 13.55 0.60
CA VAL A 271 -14.52 14.54 1.47
C VAL A 271 -14.53 14.07 2.93
N TYR A 272 -14.04 14.93 3.81
CA TYR A 272 -14.23 14.80 5.25
C TYR A 272 -15.49 15.54 5.67
N ALA A 273 -16.38 14.87 6.40
CA ALA A 273 -17.60 15.47 6.93
C ALA A 273 -17.36 16.30 8.22
N ALA A 274 -16.14 16.27 8.76
CA ALA A 274 -15.72 16.97 9.97
C ALA A 274 -15.67 18.50 9.79
N ARG A 275 -15.37 19.21 10.89
CA ARG A 275 -15.06 20.64 10.87
C ARG A 275 -13.56 20.87 11.01
N PHE A 276 -13.04 21.80 10.23
CA PHE A 276 -11.64 22.18 10.16
C PHE A 276 -11.48 23.66 10.43
N ASP A 277 -10.31 24.02 10.93
CA ASP A 277 -9.92 25.40 11.15
C ASP A 277 -9.57 26.02 9.78
N ASP A 278 -10.08 27.23 9.52
CA ASP A 278 -9.76 27.97 8.31
C ASP A 278 -8.30 28.45 8.37
N LEU A 279 -7.58 28.35 7.25
CA LEU A 279 -6.18 28.73 7.18
C LEU A 279 -5.95 30.24 7.14
N LEU A 280 -6.97 31.02 6.75
CA LEU A 280 -6.87 32.46 6.51
C LEU A 280 -7.81 33.27 7.40
N ASP A 281 -9.01 32.76 7.64
CA ASP A 281 -10.08 33.49 8.32
C ASP A 281 -10.06 33.27 9.83
N VAL A 282 -10.08 34.36 10.60
CA VAL A 282 -10.10 34.35 12.06
C VAL A 282 -11.27 35.16 12.59
N ASP A 283 -11.84 34.72 13.72
CA ASP A 283 -12.88 35.46 14.42
C ASP A 283 -12.34 36.74 15.07
N SER A 284 -13.22 37.55 15.65
CA SER A 284 -12.84 38.80 16.32
C SER A 284 -11.91 38.61 17.53
N ARG A 285 -11.68 37.38 17.98
CA ARG A 285 -10.76 37.00 19.07
C ARG A 285 -9.45 36.39 18.56
N GLY A 286 -9.27 36.30 17.23
CA GLY A 286 -8.09 35.74 16.60
C GLY A 286 -8.08 34.21 16.49
N ASN A 287 -9.19 33.52 16.80
CA ASN A 287 -9.26 32.06 16.61
C ASN A 287 -9.65 31.74 15.16
N PRO A 288 -9.09 30.69 14.54
CA PRO A 288 -9.53 30.24 13.22
C PRO A 288 -11.03 30.00 13.14
N VAL A 289 -11.66 30.50 12.07
CA VAL A 289 -13.08 30.20 11.80
C VAL A 289 -13.20 28.72 11.46
N ARG A 290 -14.11 28.00 12.14
CA ARG A 290 -14.30 26.57 11.89
C ARG A 290 -15.31 26.32 10.77
N ARG A 291 -14.86 25.77 9.65
CA ARG A 291 -15.69 25.42 8.49
C ARG A 291 -15.96 23.92 8.43
N ARG A 292 -17.11 23.54 7.87
CA ARG A 292 -17.46 22.13 7.66
C ARG A 292 -16.99 21.71 6.28
N GLY A 293 -16.42 20.50 6.20
CA GLY A 293 -15.93 19.97 4.94
C GLY A 293 -14.46 20.26 4.73
N ASN A 294 -13.73 19.24 4.29
CA ASN A 294 -12.47 19.36 3.58
C ASN A 294 -12.55 18.35 2.43
N PHE A 295 -12.31 18.76 1.19
CA PHE A 295 -12.55 17.91 0.02
C PHE A 295 -11.55 18.20 -1.10
N GLY A 296 -11.38 17.21 -1.98
CA GLY A 296 -10.50 17.32 -3.14
C GLY A 296 -10.88 16.34 -4.25
N ILE A 297 -10.23 16.51 -5.39
CA ILE A 297 -10.30 15.61 -6.54
C ILE A 297 -8.87 15.29 -7.00
N TYR A 298 -8.66 14.09 -7.50
CA TYR A 298 -7.38 13.66 -8.07
C TYR A 298 -7.59 12.90 -9.37
N GLY A 299 -6.52 12.80 -10.15
CA GLY A 299 -6.49 12.00 -11.37
C GLY A 299 -5.11 11.39 -11.57
N LEU A 300 -5.08 10.13 -11.99
CA LEU A 300 -3.85 9.36 -12.19
C LEU A 300 -3.86 8.61 -13.52
N GLY A 301 -2.68 8.29 -14.01
CA GLY A 301 -2.48 7.65 -15.30
C GLY A 301 -1.12 6.96 -15.40
N GLU A 302 -1.13 5.66 -15.62
CA GLU A 302 0.04 4.86 -15.99
C GLU A 302 -0.25 4.05 -17.25
N TYR A 303 0.76 3.93 -18.11
CA TYR A 303 0.63 3.20 -19.38
C TYR A 303 2.00 2.76 -19.88
N ASN A 304 2.08 1.53 -20.38
CA ASN A 304 3.30 1.03 -21.01
C ASN A 304 3.51 1.70 -22.38
N VAL A 305 4.45 2.63 -22.48
CA VAL A 305 4.72 3.40 -23.70
C VAL A 305 5.65 2.67 -24.68
N TYR A 306 6.57 1.85 -24.16
CA TYR A 306 7.55 1.13 -24.96
C TYR A 306 7.78 -0.27 -24.39
N ARG A 307 8.00 -1.23 -25.29
CA ARG A 307 8.35 -2.61 -24.95
C ARG A 307 9.64 -2.98 -25.66
N GLU A 308 10.57 -3.56 -24.92
CA GLU A 308 11.79 -4.10 -25.51
C GLU A 308 11.47 -5.33 -26.36
N LYS A 309 12.06 -5.41 -27.55
CA LYS A 309 11.89 -6.58 -28.41
C LYS A 309 12.59 -7.78 -27.76
N ASP A 310 11.94 -8.93 -27.82
CA ASP A 310 12.46 -10.22 -27.36
C ASP A 310 12.64 -10.39 -25.84
N ASP A 311 12.06 -9.51 -25.01
CA ASP A 311 11.94 -9.77 -23.57
C ASP A 311 10.67 -10.61 -23.28
N PRO A 312 10.81 -11.88 -22.85
CA PRO A 312 9.69 -12.73 -22.49
C PRO A 312 8.99 -12.31 -21.18
N ASN A 313 9.61 -11.43 -20.39
CA ASN A 313 9.10 -10.96 -19.09
C ASN A 313 8.31 -9.64 -19.18
N GLN A 314 8.08 -9.09 -20.39
CA GLN A 314 7.28 -7.88 -20.65
C GLN A 314 5.96 -8.16 -21.38
#